data_AF-A0A1E4ID43-F1
#
_entry.id   AF-A0A1E4ID43-F1
#
_cell.length_a   1.000
_cell.length_b   1.000
_cell.length_c   1.000
_cell.angle_alpha   90.00
_cell.angle_beta   90.00
_cell.angle_gamma   90.00
#
_symmetry.space_group_name_H-M   'P 1'
#
loop_
_entity.id
_entity.type
_entity.pdbx_description
1 polymer ?
#
loop_
_entity_poly.entity_id
_entity_poly.type
_entity_poly.pdbx_seq_one_letter_code
_entity_poly.pdbx_strand_id
1 'polypeptide(L)'
;MRDADRLVHHLSAAGGEDELVRAGEICVAASDAVHRRGNYSGSEALLLKAIELASRLPPERGDRAEMVARTRLAALYTLSYHANFPGYAAMRQRMTEPVRRLGSSRDLPAGLQGEYSAGIFNCDFVSASVAAEEMVARGMIALFTGRPGDAVDSLGVADEFADRVGPDLPVNLLTVPVEGIRTCRPVAFALACRWDEAGRVLAAVFLSGHPVCSTCVDRVRLRLPGPIRA
;
A
#
# COMPACT_ATOMS: atom_id res chain seq x y z
N MET A 1 -12.21 0.15 23.81
CA MET A 1 -12.56 1.51 23.34
C MET A 1 -12.54 2.48 24.50
N ARG A 2 -13.35 2.28 25.56
CA ARG A 2 -13.35 3.15 26.76
C ARG A 2 -11.96 3.41 27.39
N ASP A 3 -11.08 2.41 27.45
CA ASP A 3 -9.73 2.60 28.02
C ASP A 3 -8.77 3.36 27.08
N ALA A 4 -8.92 3.16 25.77
CA ALA A 4 -8.13 3.89 24.77
C ALA A 4 -8.53 5.37 24.71
N ASP A 5 -9.83 5.67 24.74
CA ASP A 5 -10.33 7.05 24.74
C ASP A 5 -9.86 7.83 25.99
N ARG A 6 -9.89 7.19 27.16
CA ARG A 6 -9.36 7.77 28.40
C ARG A 6 -7.86 8.03 28.30
N LEU A 7 -7.09 7.06 27.79
CA LEU A 7 -5.65 7.20 27.66
C LEU A 7 -5.27 8.31 26.66
N VAL A 8 -5.94 8.38 25.51
CA VAL A 8 -5.76 9.46 24.52
C VAL A 8 -6.09 10.81 25.14
N HIS A 9 -7.19 10.92 25.90
CA HIS A 9 -7.53 12.16 26.60
C HIS A 9 -6.43 12.57 27.58
N HIS A 10 -5.93 11.65 28.40
CA HIS A 10 -4.88 11.97 29.39
C HIS A 10 -3.57 12.40 28.71
N LEU A 11 -3.13 11.67 27.69
CA LEU A 11 -1.92 12.01 26.93
C LEU A 11 -2.06 13.36 26.19
N SER A 12 -3.21 13.58 25.55
CA SER A 12 -3.48 14.84 24.83
C SER A 12 -3.54 16.04 25.78
N ALA A 13 -4.01 15.85 27.02
CA ALA A 13 -4.07 16.89 28.04
C ALA A 13 -2.71 17.18 28.69
N ALA A 14 -1.81 16.19 28.75
CA ALA A 14 -0.44 16.39 29.21
C ALA A 14 0.34 17.33 28.26
N GLY A 15 0.03 17.29 26.96
CA GLY A 15 0.45 18.31 25.98
C GLY A 15 1.92 18.29 25.58
N GLY A 16 2.73 17.39 26.14
CA GLY A 16 4.09 17.17 25.68
C GLY A 16 4.12 16.51 24.30
N GLU A 17 5.17 16.79 23.53
CA GLU A 17 5.30 16.30 22.15
C GLU A 17 5.26 14.77 22.08
N ASP A 18 5.98 14.10 22.98
CA ASP A 18 6.03 12.63 23.02
C ASP A 18 4.67 12.03 23.41
N GLU A 19 3.92 12.69 24.31
CA GLU A 19 2.57 12.29 24.67
C GLU A 19 1.58 12.50 23.51
N LEU A 20 1.71 13.58 22.76
CA LEU A 20 0.89 13.86 21.57
C LEU A 20 1.17 12.85 20.45
N VAL A 21 2.44 12.51 20.19
CA VAL A 21 2.83 11.44 19.25
C VAL A 21 2.17 10.12 19.68
N ARG A 22 2.34 9.74 20.95
CA ARG A 22 1.80 8.49 21.49
C ARG A 22 0.27 8.46 21.45
N ALA A 23 -0.40 9.58 21.71
CA ALA A 23 -1.84 9.70 21.59
C ALA A 23 -2.30 9.49 20.13
N GLY A 24 -1.59 10.06 19.15
CA GLY A 24 -1.84 9.86 17.73
C GLY A 24 -1.69 8.40 17.30
N GLU A 25 -0.64 7.72 17.74
CA GLU A 25 -0.41 6.30 17.48
C GLU A 25 -1.54 5.41 18.03
N ILE A 26 -2.01 5.70 19.25
CA ILE A 26 -3.15 4.99 19.86
C ILE A 26 -4.41 5.21 19.03
N CYS A 27 -4.67 6.43 18.56
CA CYS A 27 -5.82 6.73 17.70
C CYS A 27 -5.78 5.91 16.39
N VAL A 28 -4.63 5.82 15.72
CA VAL A 28 -4.46 5.01 14.50
C VAL A 28 -4.70 3.52 14.79
N ALA A 29 -4.07 2.97 15.84
CA ALA A 29 -4.24 1.57 16.20
C ALA A 29 -5.69 1.23 16.61
N ALA A 30 -6.35 2.14 17.33
CA ALA A 30 -7.76 2.01 17.71
C ALA A 30 -8.67 2.07 16.48
N SER A 31 -8.37 2.94 15.50
CA SER A 31 -9.09 3.01 14.24
C SER A 31 -9.10 1.66 13.53
N ASP A 32 -7.93 1.01 13.37
CA ASP A 32 -7.83 -0.30 12.72
C ASP A 32 -8.64 -1.38 13.45
N ALA A 33 -8.70 -1.33 14.78
CA ALA A 33 -9.48 -2.27 15.59
C ALA A 33 -11.00 -2.04 15.45
N VAL A 34 -11.43 -0.78 15.34
CA VAL A 34 -12.84 -0.38 15.20
C VAL A 34 -13.33 -0.64 13.76
N HIS A 35 -12.49 -0.36 12.76
CA HIS A 35 -12.74 -0.69 11.36
C HIS A 35 -12.97 -2.19 11.15
N ARG A 36 -12.13 -3.05 11.72
CA ARG A 36 -12.29 -4.53 11.65
C ARG A 36 -13.61 -5.05 12.22
N ARG A 37 -14.33 -4.24 12.99
CA ARG A 37 -15.65 -4.56 13.54
C ARG A 37 -16.80 -3.94 12.73
N GLY A 38 -16.51 -3.35 11.57
CA GLY A 38 -17.48 -2.72 10.69
C GLY A 38 -17.92 -1.32 11.12
N ASN A 39 -17.27 -0.70 12.10
CA ASN A 39 -17.61 0.65 12.54
C ASN A 39 -16.76 1.70 11.81
N TYR A 40 -17.20 2.06 10.60
CA TYR A 40 -16.48 2.99 9.73
C TYR A 40 -16.45 4.43 10.28
N SER A 41 -17.57 4.94 10.81
CA SER A 41 -17.64 6.31 11.36
C SER A 41 -16.79 6.47 12.62
N GLY A 42 -16.71 5.43 13.47
CA GLY A 42 -15.81 5.42 14.63
C GLY A 42 -14.34 5.39 14.21
N SER A 43 -14.00 4.65 13.17
CA SER A 43 -12.65 4.64 12.58
C SER A 43 -12.28 6.02 12.01
N GLU A 44 -13.19 6.66 11.27
CA GLU A 44 -13.01 8.01 10.74
C GLU A 44 -12.74 9.03 11.86
N ALA A 45 -13.57 9.05 12.91
CA ALA A 45 -13.41 9.99 14.01
C ALA A 45 -12.05 9.85 14.70
N LEU A 46 -11.54 8.63 14.86
CA LEU A 46 -10.22 8.37 15.44
C LEU A 46 -9.08 8.84 14.52
N LEU A 47 -9.21 8.65 13.21
CA LEU A 47 -8.20 9.11 12.24
C LEU A 47 -8.18 10.64 12.14
N LEU A 48 -9.34 11.30 12.14
CA LEU A 48 -9.44 12.76 12.22
C LEU A 48 -8.81 13.28 13.51
N LYS A 49 -9.02 12.59 14.64
CA LYS A 49 -8.37 12.94 15.90
C LYS A 49 -6.85 12.79 15.84
N ALA A 50 -6.34 11.75 15.19
CA ALA A 50 -4.89 11.57 14.99
C ALA A 50 -4.29 12.72 14.16
N ILE A 51 -4.97 13.16 13.09
CA ILE A 51 -4.56 14.32 12.28
C ILE A 51 -4.56 15.60 13.13
N GLU A 52 -5.60 15.82 13.93
CA GLU A 52 -5.68 16.97 14.84
C GLU A 52 -4.50 16.99 15.82
N LEU A 53 -4.17 15.84 16.43
CA LEU A 53 -3.04 15.73 17.36
C LEU A 53 -1.70 15.96 16.66
N ALA A 54 -1.51 15.42 15.45
CA ALA A 54 -0.31 15.63 14.66
C ALA A 54 -0.11 17.10 14.30
N SER A 55 -1.19 17.84 14.00
CA SER A 55 -1.12 19.26 13.66
C SER A 55 -0.66 20.18 14.81
N ARG A 56 -0.61 19.66 16.05
CA ARG A 56 -0.12 20.36 17.24
C ARG A 56 1.38 20.17 17.45
N LEU A 57 2.02 19.27 16.70
CA LEU A 57 3.46 19.00 16.79
C LEU A 57 4.24 19.91 15.82
N PRO A 58 5.55 20.13 16.06
CA PRO A 58 6.44 20.68 15.05
C PRO A 58 6.42 19.82 13.77
N PRO A 59 6.57 20.40 12.56
CA PRO A 59 6.44 19.68 11.28
C PRO A 59 7.28 18.40 11.21
N GLU A 60 8.52 18.44 11.70
CA GLU A 60 9.45 17.30 11.71
C GLU A 60 8.92 16.07 12.47
N ARG A 61 8.09 16.30 13.49
CA ARG A 61 7.48 15.26 14.32
C ARG A 61 6.03 14.95 13.94
N GLY A 62 5.29 15.97 13.49
CA GLY A 62 3.89 15.87 13.10
C GLY A 62 3.68 15.24 11.72
N ASP A 63 4.53 15.56 10.73
CA ASP A 63 4.27 15.22 9.33
C ASP A 63 4.11 13.71 9.12
N ARG A 64 4.91 12.89 9.80
CA ARG A 64 4.82 11.42 9.65
C ARG A 64 3.54 10.87 10.26
N ALA A 65 3.15 11.35 11.45
CA ALA A 65 1.93 10.93 12.11
C ALA A 65 0.69 11.36 11.30
N GLU A 66 0.71 12.59 10.78
CA GLU A 66 -0.34 13.11 9.91
C GLU A 66 -0.44 12.32 8.59
N MET A 67 0.70 12.02 7.96
CA MET A 67 0.76 11.22 6.74
C MET A 67 0.09 9.86 6.95
N VAL A 68 0.48 9.10 7.99
CA VAL A 68 -0.08 7.77 8.27
C VAL A 68 -1.60 7.85 8.49
N ALA A 69 -2.07 8.81 9.28
CA ALA A 69 -3.48 8.98 9.55
C ALA A 69 -4.28 9.35 8.29
N ARG A 70 -3.75 10.25 7.44
CA ARG A 70 -4.36 10.62 6.15
C ARG A 70 -4.38 9.44 5.16
N THR A 71 -3.33 8.63 5.08
CA THR A 71 -3.29 7.44 4.23
C THR A 71 -4.38 6.44 4.63
N ARG A 72 -4.53 6.18 5.94
CA ARG A 72 -5.59 5.31 6.47
C ARG A 72 -6.98 5.89 6.22
N LEU A 73 -7.16 7.19 6.39
CA LEU A 73 -8.44 7.86 6.16
C LEU A 73 -8.84 7.84 4.68
N ALA A 74 -7.89 8.06 3.78
CA ALA A 74 -8.12 7.93 2.34
C ALA A 74 -8.56 6.50 1.98
N ALA A 75 -7.89 5.48 2.51
CA ALA A 75 -8.28 4.09 2.28
C ALA A 75 -9.69 3.79 2.81
N LEU A 76 -10.03 4.31 4.01
CA LEU A 76 -11.37 4.20 4.59
C LEU A 76 -12.44 4.81 3.68
N TYR A 77 -12.19 6.00 3.13
CA TYR A 77 -13.12 6.66 2.22
C TYR A 77 -13.27 5.94 0.88
N THR A 78 -12.19 5.40 0.32
CA THR A 78 -12.28 4.55 -0.88
C THR A 78 -13.22 3.36 -0.64
N LEU A 79 -13.11 2.71 0.52
CA LEU A 79 -13.94 1.56 0.88
C LEU A 79 -15.40 1.92 1.20
N SER A 80 -15.63 3.08 1.82
CA SER A 80 -16.94 3.43 2.41
C SER A 80 -17.82 4.28 1.49
N TYR A 81 -17.22 5.14 0.66
CA TYR A 81 -17.93 6.20 -0.05
C TYR A 81 -17.52 6.34 -1.51
N HIS A 82 -16.75 5.40 -2.08
CA HIS A 82 -16.14 5.45 -3.43
C HIS A 82 -15.13 6.59 -3.64
N ALA A 83 -14.25 6.45 -4.64
CA ALA A 83 -13.16 7.42 -4.87
C ALA A 83 -13.60 8.79 -5.38
N ASN A 84 -14.88 8.99 -5.71
CA ASN A 84 -15.44 10.30 -6.10
C ASN A 84 -15.98 11.11 -4.91
N PHE A 85 -15.84 10.61 -3.67
CA PHE A 85 -16.24 11.37 -2.49
C PHE A 85 -15.37 12.63 -2.33
N PRO A 86 -15.93 13.84 -2.19
CA PRO A 86 -15.14 15.08 -2.09
C PRO A 86 -14.09 15.06 -0.96
N GLY A 87 -14.43 14.41 0.17
CA GLY A 87 -13.48 14.22 1.27
C GLY A 87 -12.27 13.38 0.88
N TYR A 88 -12.42 12.40 -0.01
CA TYR A 88 -11.32 11.58 -0.52
C TYR A 88 -10.36 12.40 -1.40
N ALA A 89 -10.88 13.20 -2.34
CA ALA A 89 -10.05 14.04 -3.21
C ALA A 89 -9.19 15.04 -2.40
N ALA A 90 -9.78 15.66 -1.38
CA ALA A 90 -9.09 16.58 -0.48
C ALA A 90 -8.01 15.88 0.36
N MET A 91 -8.27 14.65 0.82
CA MET A 91 -7.27 13.86 1.56
C MET A 91 -6.13 13.40 0.66
N ARG A 92 -6.42 12.98 -0.57
CA ARG A 92 -5.41 12.57 -1.56
C ARG A 92 -4.41 13.69 -1.84
N GLN A 93 -4.89 14.89 -2.17
CA GLN A 93 -4.01 16.03 -2.47
C GLN A 93 -3.08 16.37 -1.29
N ARG A 94 -3.57 16.21 -0.05
CA ARG A 94 -2.79 16.46 1.16
C ARG A 94 -1.89 15.30 1.59
N MET A 95 -2.01 14.13 0.95
CA MET A 95 -1.26 12.92 1.31
C MET A 95 -0.15 12.59 0.29
N THR A 96 -0.34 12.88 -1.00
CA THR A 96 0.62 12.54 -2.06
C THR A 96 2.02 13.10 -1.80
N GLU A 97 2.12 14.38 -1.46
CA GLU A 97 3.42 15.03 -1.22
C GLU A 97 4.11 14.51 0.06
N PRO A 98 3.44 14.44 1.24
CA PRO A 98 4.03 13.83 2.43
C PRO A 98 4.44 12.37 2.25
N VAL A 99 3.63 11.55 1.56
CA VAL A 99 3.96 10.14 1.32
C VAL A 99 5.17 9.99 0.40
N ARG A 100 5.34 10.87 -0.59
CA ARG A 100 6.54 10.88 -1.45
C ARG A 100 7.79 11.32 -0.68
N ARG A 101 7.67 12.29 0.23
CA ARG A 101 8.79 12.85 1.00
C ARG A 101 9.21 12.00 2.21
N LEU A 102 8.24 11.44 2.93
CA LEU A 102 8.41 10.85 4.26
C LEU A 102 7.95 9.40 4.35
N GLY A 103 7.23 8.92 3.32
CA GLY A 103 6.67 7.58 3.31
C GLY A 103 7.76 6.52 3.38
N SER A 104 7.53 5.50 4.20
CA SER A 104 8.35 4.29 4.15
C SER A 104 8.08 3.52 2.85
N SER A 105 8.88 2.47 2.59
CA SER A 105 8.62 1.56 1.48
C SER A 105 7.23 0.90 1.51
N ARG A 106 6.52 0.94 2.65
CA ARG A 106 5.14 0.46 2.80
C ARG A 106 4.08 1.54 2.62
N ASP A 107 4.37 2.79 3.00
CA ASP A 107 3.38 3.88 2.95
C ASP A 107 3.18 4.39 1.52
N LEU A 108 4.26 4.37 0.73
CA LEU A 108 4.24 4.86 -0.64
C LEU A 108 3.42 4.00 -1.61
N PRO A 109 3.49 2.64 -1.60
CA PRO A 109 2.57 1.82 -2.37
C PRO A 109 1.10 2.07 -2.01
N ALA A 110 0.77 2.29 -0.73
CA ALA A 110 -0.60 2.60 -0.32
C ALA A 110 -1.08 3.96 -0.87
N GLY A 111 -0.21 4.97 -0.89
CA GLY A 111 -0.50 6.26 -1.53
C GLY A 111 -0.71 6.13 -3.04
N LEU A 112 0.18 5.39 -3.72
CA LEU A 112 0.10 5.15 -5.17
C LEU A 112 -1.14 4.32 -5.55
N GLN A 113 -1.53 3.34 -4.73
CA GLN A 113 -2.76 2.56 -4.94
C GLN A 113 -4.01 3.47 -4.81
N GLY A 114 -3.98 4.42 -3.87
CA GLY A 114 -5.00 5.46 -3.78
C GLY A 114 -5.05 6.30 -5.06
N GLU A 115 -3.91 6.81 -5.52
CA GLU A 115 -3.83 7.61 -6.75
C GLU A 115 -4.32 6.86 -7.98
N TYR A 116 -3.93 5.58 -8.13
CA TYR A 116 -4.41 4.68 -9.16
C TYR A 116 -5.94 4.52 -9.13
N SER A 117 -6.48 4.16 -7.96
CA SER A 117 -7.92 3.95 -7.78
C SER A 117 -8.71 5.22 -8.12
N ALA A 118 -8.24 6.38 -7.63
CA ALA A 118 -8.83 7.67 -7.92
C ALA A 118 -8.87 7.96 -9.43
N GLY A 119 -7.76 7.72 -10.13
CA GLY A 119 -7.68 7.92 -11.57
C GLY A 119 -8.67 7.03 -12.33
N ILE A 120 -8.79 5.76 -11.96
CA ILE A 120 -9.77 4.83 -12.57
C ILE A 120 -11.20 5.33 -12.38
N PHE A 121 -11.60 5.71 -11.16
CA PHE A 121 -12.98 6.14 -10.87
C PHE A 121 -13.35 7.52 -11.45
N ASN A 122 -12.36 8.40 -11.65
CA ASN A 122 -12.56 9.72 -12.26
C ASN A 122 -12.30 9.70 -13.77
N CYS A 123 -12.02 8.54 -14.37
CA CYS A 123 -11.59 8.40 -15.78
C CYS A 123 -10.33 9.22 -16.12
N ASP A 124 -9.52 9.57 -15.12
CA ASP A 124 -8.19 10.15 -15.30
C ASP A 124 -7.17 9.01 -15.46
N PHE A 125 -7.20 8.41 -16.65
CA PHE A 125 -6.36 7.27 -16.98
C PHE A 125 -4.87 7.62 -17.07
N VAL A 126 -4.54 8.90 -17.26
CA VAL A 126 -3.14 9.38 -17.27
C VAL A 126 -2.56 9.31 -15.86
N SER A 127 -3.25 9.88 -14.87
CA SER A 127 -2.79 9.78 -13.47
C SER A 127 -2.78 8.33 -12.98
N ALA A 128 -3.78 7.53 -13.39
CA ALA A 128 -3.81 6.10 -13.07
C ALA A 128 -2.60 5.35 -13.66
N SER A 129 -2.25 5.61 -14.93
CA SER A 129 -1.12 4.93 -15.56
C SER A 129 0.21 5.30 -14.88
N VAL A 130 0.45 6.59 -14.60
CA VAL A 130 1.68 7.04 -13.92
C VAL A 130 1.83 6.37 -12.55
N ALA A 131 0.74 6.30 -11.76
CA ALA A 131 0.78 5.63 -10.45
C ALA A 131 1.08 4.13 -10.58
N ALA A 132 0.45 3.45 -11.56
CA ALA A 132 0.67 2.03 -11.80
C ALA A 132 2.11 1.73 -12.27
N GLU A 133 2.66 2.54 -13.17
CA GLU A 133 4.04 2.42 -13.64
C GLU A 133 5.04 2.57 -12.49
N GLU A 134 4.83 3.55 -11.61
CA GLU A 134 5.68 3.75 -10.44
C GLU A 134 5.62 2.53 -9.48
N MET A 135 4.44 1.97 -9.25
CA MET A 135 4.28 0.76 -8.44
C MET A 135 5.00 -0.45 -9.05
N VAL A 136 4.91 -0.65 -10.37
CA VAL A 136 5.64 -1.71 -11.09
C VAL A 136 7.15 -1.53 -10.92
N ALA A 137 7.68 -0.35 -11.22
CA ALA A 137 9.11 -0.07 -11.13
C ALA A 137 9.65 -0.34 -9.72
N ARG A 138 8.93 0.12 -8.68
CA ARG A 138 9.31 -0.10 -7.28
C ARG A 138 9.25 -1.57 -6.88
N GLY A 139 8.20 -2.28 -7.29
CA GLY A 139 8.06 -3.71 -7.04
C GLY A 139 9.22 -4.52 -7.64
N MET A 140 9.61 -4.20 -8.87
CA MET A 140 10.76 -4.80 -9.54
C MET A 140 12.07 -4.50 -8.80
N ILE A 141 12.32 -3.24 -8.42
CA ILE A 141 13.52 -2.85 -7.65
C ILE A 141 13.56 -3.58 -6.30
N ALA A 142 12.44 -3.64 -5.57
CA ALA A 142 12.35 -4.34 -4.29
C ALA A 142 12.67 -5.84 -4.44
N LEU A 143 12.15 -6.47 -5.50
CA LEU A 143 12.43 -7.87 -5.82
C LEU A 143 13.93 -8.09 -6.10
N PHE A 144 14.53 -7.23 -6.92
CA PHE A 144 15.94 -7.37 -7.30
C PHE A 144 16.90 -7.04 -6.16
N THR A 145 16.51 -6.16 -5.23
CA THR A 145 17.29 -5.77 -4.05
C THR A 145 17.05 -6.65 -2.82
N GLY A 146 16.31 -7.76 -2.96
CA GLY A 146 16.13 -8.73 -1.89
C GLY A 146 15.14 -8.32 -0.80
N ARG A 147 14.18 -7.44 -1.13
CA ARG A 147 13.08 -7.01 -0.26
C ARG A 147 11.74 -7.58 -0.77
N PRO A 148 11.52 -8.90 -0.68
CA PRO A 148 10.39 -9.55 -1.31
C PRO A 148 9.04 -9.16 -0.71
N GLY A 149 8.98 -8.77 0.57
CA GLY A 149 7.75 -8.23 1.19
C GLY A 149 7.28 -6.93 0.52
N ASP A 150 8.17 -5.96 0.37
CA ASP A 150 7.90 -4.68 -0.30
C ASP A 150 7.52 -4.90 -1.79
N ALA A 151 8.10 -5.92 -2.42
CA ALA A 151 7.79 -6.30 -3.80
C ALA A 151 6.37 -6.86 -3.96
N VAL A 152 5.91 -7.70 -3.01
CA VAL A 152 4.53 -8.24 -3.04
C VAL A 152 3.50 -7.10 -3.00
N ASP A 153 3.70 -6.13 -2.10
CA ASP A 153 2.75 -5.04 -1.92
C ASP A 153 2.70 -4.13 -3.16
N SER A 154 3.86 -3.82 -3.74
CA SER A 154 3.97 -2.93 -4.91
C SER A 154 3.51 -3.58 -6.22
N LEU A 155 3.79 -4.88 -6.42
CA LEU A 155 3.37 -5.61 -7.63
C LEU A 155 1.90 -6.03 -7.59
N GLY A 156 1.22 -5.90 -6.45
CA GLY A 156 -0.17 -6.33 -6.32
C GLY A 156 -1.17 -5.56 -7.18
N VAL A 157 -0.94 -4.26 -7.35
CA VAL A 157 -1.77 -3.38 -8.19
C VAL A 157 -1.40 -3.49 -9.67
N ALA A 158 -0.16 -3.90 -9.95
CA ALA A 158 0.32 -4.08 -11.31
C ALA A 158 -0.45 -5.17 -12.08
N ASP A 159 -0.88 -6.24 -11.42
CA ASP A 159 -1.69 -7.30 -12.04
C ASP A 159 -3.07 -6.77 -12.49
N GLU A 160 -3.74 -5.98 -11.64
CA GLU A 160 -5.05 -5.39 -11.96
C GLU A 160 -4.96 -4.36 -13.11
N PHE A 161 -3.84 -3.63 -13.18
CA PHE A 161 -3.57 -2.71 -14.28
C PHE A 161 -3.22 -3.46 -15.58
N ALA A 162 -2.40 -4.50 -15.49
CA ALA A 162 -2.01 -5.36 -16.60
C ALA A 162 -3.21 -5.97 -17.34
N ASP A 163 -4.27 -6.37 -16.62
CA ASP A 163 -5.50 -6.89 -17.24
C ASP A 163 -6.23 -5.87 -18.13
N ARG A 164 -5.93 -4.58 -18.00
CA ARG A 164 -6.67 -3.48 -18.66
C ARG A 164 -5.91 -2.79 -19.79
N VAL A 165 -4.58 -2.88 -19.83
CA VAL A 165 -3.73 -2.03 -20.68
C VAL A 165 -3.28 -2.73 -21.97
N GLY A 166 -3.43 -4.05 -22.06
CA GLY A 166 -3.02 -4.86 -23.22
C GLY A 166 -1.76 -5.69 -22.95
N PRO A 167 -1.13 -6.30 -23.97
CA PRO A 167 -0.02 -7.23 -23.78
C PRO A 167 1.28 -6.55 -23.29
N ASP A 168 1.40 -5.24 -23.50
CA ASP A 168 2.60 -4.46 -23.28
C ASP A 168 2.31 -3.29 -22.35
N LEU A 169 3.19 -3.10 -21.34
CA LEU A 169 3.10 -2.02 -20.37
C LEU A 169 4.27 -1.06 -20.54
N PRO A 170 4.06 0.23 -20.85
CA PRO A 170 5.11 1.22 -20.69
C PRO A 170 5.44 1.31 -19.19
N VAL A 171 6.71 1.18 -18.83
CA VAL A 171 7.23 1.39 -17.47
C VAL A 171 8.44 2.30 -17.63
N ASN A 172 8.26 3.60 -17.38
CA ASN A 172 9.29 4.62 -17.66
C ASN A 172 9.64 4.65 -19.17
N LEU A 173 10.93 4.61 -19.54
CA LEU A 173 11.39 4.63 -20.95
C LEU A 173 11.37 3.25 -21.64
N LEU A 174 10.86 2.20 -20.98
CA LEU A 174 10.88 0.83 -21.46
C LEU A 174 9.46 0.28 -21.58
N THR A 175 9.18 -0.43 -22.66
CA THR A 175 7.99 -1.27 -22.75
C THR A 175 8.31 -2.64 -22.18
N VAL A 176 7.60 -3.03 -21.13
CA VAL A 176 7.74 -4.33 -20.47
C VAL A 176 6.51 -5.16 -20.81
N PRO A 177 6.67 -6.40 -21.29
CA PRO A 177 5.53 -7.28 -21.50
C PRO A 177 4.82 -7.50 -20.16
N VAL A 178 3.51 -7.35 -20.15
CA VAL A 178 2.66 -7.55 -18.96
C VAL A 178 2.92 -8.92 -18.33
N GLU A 179 3.18 -9.92 -19.16
CA GLU A 179 3.55 -11.27 -18.76
C GLU A 179 4.82 -11.30 -17.87
N GLY A 180 5.82 -10.48 -18.20
CA GLY A 180 7.03 -10.33 -17.39
C GLY A 180 6.72 -9.83 -15.98
N ILE A 181 5.77 -8.91 -15.85
CA ILE A 181 5.34 -8.35 -14.56
C ILE A 181 4.54 -9.40 -13.76
N ARG A 182 3.63 -10.13 -14.41
CA ARG A 182 2.80 -11.17 -13.78
C ARG A 182 3.62 -12.29 -13.15
N THR A 183 4.81 -12.58 -13.69
CA THR A 183 5.71 -13.59 -13.11
C THR A 183 6.46 -13.09 -11.88
N CYS A 184 6.60 -11.78 -11.70
CA CYS A 184 7.41 -11.20 -10.62
C CYS A 184 6.73 -11.26 -9.25
N ARG A 185 5.40 -11.14 -9.19
CA ARG A 185 4.63 -11.22 -7.93
C ARG A 185 4.64 -12.61 -7.27
N PRO A 186 4.37 -13.73 -7.99
CA PRO A 186 4.53 -15.07 -7.41
C PRO A 186 5.96 -15.35 -6.93
N VAL A 187 6.96 -14.80 -7.61
CA VAL A 187 8.38 -14.92 -7.21
C VAL A 187 8.64 -14.12 -5.93
N ALA A 188 8.05 -12.94 -5.80
CA ALA A 188 8.08 -12.15 -4.56
C ALA A 188 7.42 -12.92 -3.39
N PHE A 189 6.25 -13.55 -3.62
CA PHE A 189 5.61 -14.41 -2.61
C PHE A 189 6.51 -15.57 -2.18
N ALA A 190 7.10 -16.30 -3.12
CA ALA A 190 8.01 -17.41 -2.85
C ALA A 190 9.24 -16.96 -2.05
N LEU A 191 9.87 -15.85 -2.45
CA LEU A 191 11.04 -15.29 -1.76
C LEU A 191 10.70 -14.72 -0.36
N ALA A 192 9.43 -14.38 -0.11
CA ALA A 192 8.90 -14.00 1.19
C ALA A 192 8.38 -15.19 2.03
N CYS A 193 8.63 -16.44 1.59
CA CYS A 193 8.16 -17.67 2.22
C CYS A 193 6.62 -17.83 2.29
N ARG A 194 5.88 -17.14 1.41
CA ARG A 194 4.41 -17.22 1.30
C ARG A 194 4.01 -18.23 0.22
N TRP A 195 4.36 -19.49 0.41
CA TRP A 195 4.24 -20.55 -0.61
C TRP A 195 2.80 -20.84 -1.05
N ASP A 196 1.83 -20.76 -0.14
CA ASP A 196 0.41 -20.97 -0.49
C ASP A 196 -0.13 -19.88 -1.44
N GLU A 197 0.41 -18.67 -1.33
CA GLU A 197 0.06 -17.55 -2.21
C GLU A 197 0.84 -17.63 -3.52
N ALA A 198 2.14 -17.94 -3.44
CA ALA A 198 2.96 -18.19 -4.62
C ALA A 198 2.38 -19.31 -5.48
N GLY A 199 1.98 -20.44 -4.88
CA GLY A 199 1.43 -21.60 -5.57
C GLY A 199 0.10 -21.30 -6.26
N ARG A 200 -0.80 -20.54 -5.63
CA ARG A 200 -2.08 -20.13 -6.25
C ARG A 200 -1.86 -19.24 -7.47
N VAL A 201 -0.95 -18.26 -7.37
CA VAL A 201 -0.68 -17.34 -8.48
C VAL A 201 0.12 -18.04 -9.59
N LEU A 202 1.10 -18.89 -9.26
CA LEU A 202 1.82 -19.70 -10.24
C LEU A 202 0.90 -20.67 -10.97
N ALA A 203 -0.02 -21.33 -10.26
CA ALA A 203 -1.00 -22.20 -10.89
C ALA A 203 -1.85 -21.45 -11.92
N ALA A 204 -2.28 -20.22 -11.61
CA ALA A 204 -3.00 -19.37 -12.56
C ALA A 204 -2.15 -19.03 -13.80
N VAL A 205 -0.87 -18.66 -13.62
CA VAL A 205 0.07 -18.34 -14.71
C VAL A 205 0.36 -19.56 -15.60
N PHE A 206 0.58 -20.73 -14.98
CA PHE A 206 0.82 -21.98 -15.71
C PHE A 206 -0.41 -22.46 -16.49
N LEU A 207 -1.61 -22.33 -15.90
CA LEU A 207 -2.87 -22.69 -16.58
C LEU A 207 -3.17 -21.78 -17.77
N SER A 208 -2.68 -20.55 -17.77
CA SER A 208 -2.75 -19.65 -18.93
C SER A 208 -1.68 -19.92 -20.01
N GLY A 209 -0.78 -20.90 -19.82
CA GLY A 209 0.22 -21.29 -20.83
C GLY A 209 1.44 -20.36 -20.92
N HIS A 210 1.66 -19.50 -19.92
CA HIS A 210 2.66 -18.44 -19.96
C HIS A 210 4.02 -18.90 -19.39
N PRO A 211 5.15 -18.72 -20.11
CA PRO A 211 6.49 -19.02 -19.59
C PRO A 211 6.89 -18.15 -18.39
N VAL A 212 7.38 -18.79 -17.33
CA VAL A 212 8.00 -18.10 -16.18
C VAL A 212 9.44 -17.74 -16.52
N CYS A 213 9.85 -16.49 -16.25
CA CYS A 213 11.22 -16.02 -16.44
C CYS A 213 12.25 -16.94 -15.73
N SER A 214 13.22 -17.47 -16.48
CA SER A 214 14.27 -18.39 -15.99
C SER A 214 15.07 -17.81 -14.82
N THR A 215 15.43 -16.53 -14.88
CA THR A 215 16.14 -15.80 -13.80
C THR A 215 15.35 -15.81 -12.49
N CYS A 216 14.02 -15.73 -12.57
CA CYS A 216 13.16 -15.76 -11.40
C CYS A 216 13.04 -17.18 -10.81
N VAL A 217 12.94 -18.19 -11.67
CA VAL A 217 12.94 -19.61 -11.29
C VAL A 217 14.24 -19.99 -10.58
N ASP A 218 15.38 -19.54 -11.10
CA ASP A 218 16.69 -19.84 -10.51
C ASP A 218 16.86 -19.20 -9.12
N ARG A 219 16.37 -17.96 -8.92
CA ARG A 219 16.39 -17.31 -7.60
C ARG A 219 15.53 -18.03 -6.55
N VAL A 220 14.37 -18.56 -6.96
CA VAL A 220 13.52 -19.36 -6.07
C VAL A 220 14.20 -20.69 -5.74
N ARG A 221 14.78 -21.37 -6.74
CA ARG A 221 15.51 -22.64 -6.55
C ARG A 221 16.70 -22.50 -5.59
N LEU A 222 17.45 -21.40 -5.67
CA LEU A 222 18.60 -21.15 -4.80
C LEU A 222 18.23 -20.92 -3.32
N ARG A 223 16.97 -20.62 -3.01
CA ARG A 223 16.50 -20.38 -1.63
C ARG A 223 15.60 -21.48 -1.06
N LEU A 224 15.25 -22.49 -1.86
CA LEU A 224 14.46 -23.61 -1.39
C LEU A 224 15.33 -24.59 -0.59
N PRO A 225 14.91 -25.01 0.62
CA PRO A 225 15.57 -26.08 1.34
C PRO A 225 15.24 -27.42 0.67
N GLY A 226 16.07 -27.84 -0.29
CA GLY A 226 16.00 -29.17 -0.92
C GLY A 226 14.90 -29.34 -1.98
N PRO A 227 14.93 -30.47 -2.72
CA PRO A 227 14.11 -30.67 -3.90
C PRO A 227 12.63 -30.77 -3.55
N ILE A 228 11.82 -29.89 -4.16
CA ILE A 228 10.36 -30.01 -4.20
C ILE A 228 10.05 -31.31 -4.97
N ARG A 229 9.49 -32.31 -4.29
CA ARG A 229 8.94 -33.49 -4.94
C ARG A 229 7.68 -33.06 -5.70
N ALA A 230 7.68 -33.35 -7.01
CA ALA A 230 6.55 -33.15 -7.91
C ALA A 230 5.37 -34.06 -7.54
#